data_AF-A0A7S3FPT5-F1
#
_entry.id   AF-A0A7S3FPT5-F1
#
_cell.length_a   1.000
_cell.length_b   1.000
_cell.length_c   1.000
_cell.angle_alpha   90.00
_cell.angle_beta   90.00
_cell.angle_gamma   90.00
#
_symmetry.space_group_name_H-M   'P 1'
#
loop_
_entity.id
_entity.type
_entity.pdbx_description
1 polymer ?
#
loop_
_entity_poly.entity_id
_entity_poly.type
_entity_poly.pdbx_seq_one_letter_code
_entity_poly.pdbx_strand_id
1 'polypeptide(L)'
;NGGMPMPGWFDIKNLPLDASALDEGGAVSKSDLDRHVDGSGVEESVRYLLDLVRKEVEERKIPAEKIVLGGFSQGGHVVARAALECDLPIAGCVVLSSWVGHPAAGGVKRRLPFFVGHGEADPMVPAVLAKKSDDLLRSLGHDVTFRTYAGVGHSCNMEELDDLKDFLVDCLEDKAALPPMEEAASLSAGKLKQLLVSRGVDVTGCLEKGDLVEKLKSLY
;
A
#
# COMPACT_ATOMS: atom_id res chain seq x y z
N ASN A 1 24.25 9.54 2.56
CA ASN A 1 24.71 10.31 1.38
C ASN A 1 26.24 10.46 1.35
N GLY A 2 26.99 9.36 1.34
CA GLY A 2 28.46 9.43 1.48
C GLY A 2 28.94 9.94 2.84
N GLY A 3 28.23 9.66 3.93
CA GLY A 3 28.58 10.05 5.31
C GLY A 3 28.14 11.46 5.76
N MET A 4 27.48 12.23 4.90
CA MET A 4 26.97 13.57 5.26
C MET A 4 25.57 13.50 5.92
N PRO A 5 25.33 14.25 7.01
CA PRO A 5 24.01 14.34 7.63
C PRO A 5 23.05 15.07 6.69
N MET A 6 21.97 14.40 6.33
CA MET A 6 20.86 14.95 5.56
C MET A 6 19.55 14.55 6.23
N PRO A 7 18.47 15.32 6.06
CA PRO A 7 17.15 14.83 6.43
C PRO A 7 16.88 13.55 5.62
N GLY A 8 16.87 12.41 6.31
CA GLY A 8 16.68 11.09 5.73
C GLY A 8 16.11 10.17 6.80
N TRP A 9 15.37 9.15 6.36
CA TRP A 9 14.79 8.15 7.24
C TRP A 9 15.85 7.16 7.77
N PHE A 10 16.90 6.93 6.99
CA PHE A 10 18.05 6.10 7.38
C PHE A 10 19.24 6.42 6.49
N ASP A 11 20.41 5.86 6.79
CA ASP A 11 21.58 6.03 5.93
C ASP A 11 21.59 5.04 4.77
N ILE A 12 21.74 5.58 3.55
CA ILE A 12 22.05 4.80 2.34
C ILE A 12 23.56 4.85 2.12
N LYS A 13 24.17 3.66 2.07
CA LYS A 13 25.62 3.45 1.94
C LYS A 13 26.07 3.60 0.48
N ASN A 14 25.31 3.09 -0.49
CA ASN A 14 25.62 3.18 -1.93
C ASN A 14 24.37 3.38 -2.80
N LEU A 15 24.49 4.18 -3.87
CA LEU A 15 23.52 4.32 -4.97
C LEU A 15 24.27 4.30 -6.32
N PRO A 16 23.67 3.79 -7.41
CA PRO A 16 22.36 3.13 -7.48
C PRO A 16 22.32 1.83 -6.67
N LEU A 17 21.13 1.39 -6.29
CA LEU A 17 20.97 0.07 -5.70
C LEU A 17 21.29 -0.99 -6.75
N ASP A 18 22.20 -1.90 -6.44
CA ASP A 18 22.57 -2.97 -7.35
C ASP A 18 21.50 -4.08 -7.32
N ALA A 19 21.06 -4.52 -8.50
CA ALA A 19 20.20 -5.69 -8.65
C ALA A 19 20.90 -7.01 -8.25
N SER A 20 22.21 -7.00 -8.02
CA SER A 20 22.93 -8.12 -7.39
C SER A 20 22.66 -8.23 -5.88
N ALA A 21 22.04 -7.23 -5.25
CA ALA A 21 21.66 -7.21 -3.83
C ALA A 21 20.41 -8.09 -3.50
N LEU A 22 20.13 -9.09 -4.33
CA LEU A 22 18.89 -9.86 -4.30
C LEU A 22 19.19 -11.27 -3.78
N ASP A 23 18.41 -11.76 -2.81
CA ASP A 23 18.50 -13.17 -2.38
C ASP A 23 17.90 -14.13 -3.41
N GLU A 24 18.14 -15.43 -3.19
CA GLU A 24 17.59 -16.54 -3.98
C GLU A 24 16.05 -16.58 -3.98
N GLY A 25 15.38 -15.90 -3.04
CA GLY A 25 13.92 -15.79 -2.92
C GLY A 25 13.33 -14.63 -3.73
N GLY A 26 14.17 -13.85 -4.41
CA GLY A 26 13.74 -12.75 -5.27
C GLY A 26 13.59 -11.42 -4.54
N ALA A 27 13.66 -11.36 -3.22
CA ALA A 27 13.64 -10.10 -2.47
C ALA A 27 15.04 -9.48 -2.38
N VAL A 28 15.13 -8.22 -1.95
CA VAL A 28 16.43 -7.70 -1.49
C VAL A 28 16.77 -8.45 -0.21
N SER A 29 17.84 -9.26 -0.26
CA SER A 29 18.24 -10.08 0.89
C SER A 29 18.42 -9.19 2.10
N LYS A 30 18.03 -9.64 3.30
CA LYS A 30 18.38 -8.93 4.53
C LYS A 30 19.89 -8.64 4.59
N SER A 31 20.73 -9.59 4.20
CA SER A 31 22.19 -9.43 4.20
C SER A 31 22.71 -8.44 3.16
N ASP A 32 21.98 -8.27 2.06
CA ASP A 32 22.40 -7.38 0.97
C ASP A 32 21.85 -5.98 1.19
N LEU A 33 20.65 -5.86 1.76
CA LEU A 33 20.09 -4.62 2.23
C LEU A 33 20.96 -4.06 3.36
N ASP A 34 21.39 -4.86 4.34
CA ASP A 34 22.31 -4.45 5.42
C ASP A 34 23.66 -3.92 4.89
N ARG A 35 24.08 -4.32 3.67
CA ARG A 35 25.26 -3.75 2.99
C ARG A 35 24.99 -2.38 2.36
N HIS A 36 23.75 -2.10 1.96
CA HIS A 36 23.37 -0.88 1.25
C HIS A 36 22.65 0.16 2.11
N VAL A 37 22.08 -0.26 3.24
CA VAL A 37 21.33 0.59 4.17
C VAL A 37 21.77 0.34 5.61
N ASP A 38 21.51 1.31 6.48
CA ASP A 38 21.60 1.15 7.92
C ASP A 38 20.31 0.52 8.48
N GLY A 39 20.36 -0.78 8.79
CA GLY A 39 19.23 -1.51 9.35
C GLY A 39 18.73 -0.93 10.69
N SER A 40 19.62 -0.37 11.51
CA SER A 40 19.23 0.23 12.80
C SER A 40 18.43 1.53 12.60
N GLY A 41 18.84 2.37 11.64
CA GLY A 41 18.06 3.52 11.21
C GLY A 41 16.72 3.16 10.56
N VAL A 42 16.65 2.06 9.80
CA VAL A 42 15.37 1.54 9.28
C VAL A 42 14.45 1.16 10.43
N GLU A 43 14.94 0.42 11.43
CA GLU A 43 14.17 -0.02 12.59
C GLU A 43 13.71 1.15 13.47
N GLU A 44 14.52 2.21 13.60
CA GLU A 44 14.11 3.45 14.26
C GLU A 44 12.99 4.16 13.50
N SER A 45 13.14 4.33 12.19
CA SER A 45 12.12 4.96 11.35
C SER A 45 10.81 4.18 11.29
N VAL A 46 10.87 2.86 11.25
CA VAL A 46 9.67 2.00 11.30
C VAL A 46 8.95 2.17 12.64
N ARG A 47 9.67 2.13 13.77
CA ARG A 47 9.08 2.36 15.10
C ARG A 47 8.44 3.74 15.19
N TYR A 48 9.13 4.77 14.69
CA TYR A 48 8.61 6.13 14.66
C TYR A 48 7.28 6.22 13.87
N LEU A 49 7.20 5.60 12.69
CA LEU A 49 5.96 5.59 11.90
C LEU A 49 4.82 4.83 12.60
N LEU A 50 5.12 3.67 13.20
CA LEU A 50 4.11 2.90 13.93
C LEU A 50 3.56 3.69 15.13
N ASP A 51 4.43 4.39 15.86
CA ASP A 51 4.01 5.26 16.96
C ASP A 51 3.22 6.47 16.47
N LEU A 52 3.56 7.03 15.30
CA LEU A 52 2.79 8.10 14.68
C LEU A 52 1.38 7.63 14.31
N VAL A 53 1.23 6.45 13.71
CA VAL A 53 -0.09 5.86 13.41
C VAL A 53 -0.92 5.71 14.68
N ARG A 54 -0.34 5.17 15.77
CA ARG A 54 -1.03 5.03 17.06
C ARG A 54 -1.49 6.38 17.60
N LYS A 55 -0.65 7.42 17.53
CA LYS A 55 -1.01 8.78 17.96
C LYS A 55 -2.15 9.38 17.14
N GLU A 56 -2.15 9.22 15.82
CA GLU A 56 -3.26 9.69 14.98
C GLU A 56 -4.59 9.02 15.37
N VAL A 57 -4.55 7.72 15.72
CA VAL A 57 -5.73 7.00 16.21
C VAL A 57 -6.15 7.44 17.61
N GLU A 58 -5.22 7.46 18.55
CA GLU A 58 -5.51 7.64 19.97
C GLU A 58 -5.79 9.10 20.33
N GLU A 59 -5.01 10.03 19.80
CA GLU A 59 -5.09 11.44 20.16
C GLU A 59 -6.06 12.19 19.24
N ARG A 60 -6.01 11.92 17.93
CA ARG A 60 -6.84 12.61 16.93
C ARG A 60 -8.12 11.89 16.57
N LYS A 61 -8.34 10.69 17.12
CA LYS A 61 -9.55 9.87 16.91
C LYS A 61 -9.80 9.54 15.44
N ILE A 62 -8.74 9.47 14.63
CA ILE A 62 -8.83 9.04 13.23
C ILE A 62 -8.97 7.51 13.23
N PRO A 63 -10.03 6.92 12.66
CA PRO A 63 -10.12 5.47 12.53
C PRO A 63 -8.91 4.93 11.75
N ALA A 64 -8.29 3.84 12.21
CA ALA A 64 -7.14 3.26 11.51
C ALA A 64 -7.46 2.91 10.04
N GLU A 65 -8.69 2.48 9.76
CA GLU A 65 -9.21 2.20 8.41
C GLU A 65 -9.31 3.44 7.50
N LYS A 66 -8.96 4.63 8.02
CA LYS A 66 -8.83 5.89 7.28
C LYS A 66 -7.38 6.37 7.15
N ILE A 67 -6.42 5.52 7.48
CA ILE A 67 -4.99 5.83 7.42
C ILE A 67 -4.36 5.02 6.28
N VAL A 68 -3.71 5.70 5.34
CA VAL A 68 -2.84 5.09 4.32
C VAL A 68 -1.39 5.51 4.61
N LEU A 69 -0.46 4.57 4.57
CA LEU A 69 0.97 4.85 4.66
C LEU A 69 1.57 4.96 3.26
N GLY A 70 2.12 6.12 2.90
CA GLY A 70 2.67 6.36 1.56
C GLY A 70 4.08 6.93 1.60
N GLY A 71 4.94 6.47 0.67
CA GLY A 71 6.33 6.90 0.63
C GLY A 71 6.96 6.77 -0.76
N PHE A 72 7.89 7.69 -1.04
CA PHE A 72 8.71 7.72 -2.26
C PHE A 72 10.16 7.35 -1.93
N SER A 73 10.84 6.61 -2.81
CA SER A 73 12.25 6.24 -2.67
C SER A 73 12.52 5.61 -1.30
N GLN A 74 13.41 6.17 -0.49
CA GLN A 74 13.66 5.70 0.87
C GLN A 74 12.38 5.57 1.73
N GLY A 75 11.48 6.56 1.62
CA GLY A 75 10.23 6.56 2.36
C GLY A 75 9.35 5.36 2.01
N GLY A 76 9.34 4.95 0.73
CA GLY A 76 8.61 3.76 0.26
C GLY A 76 9.04 2.49 0.98
N HIS A 77 10.34 2.34 1.22
CA HIS A 77 10.89 1.19 1.95
C HIS A 77 10.43 1.18 3.42
N VAL A 78 10.51 2.33 4.09
CA VAL A 78 10.10 2.46 5.49
C VAL A 78 8.60 2.23 5.66
N VAL A 79 7.76 2.85 4.83
CA VAL A 79 6.30 2.69 4.96
C VAL A 79 5.86 1.26 4.67
N ALA A 80 6.50 0.57 3.72
CA ALA A 80 6.19 -0.83 3.45
C ALA A 80 6.55 -1.73 4.65
N ARG A 81 7.74 -1.53 5.23
CA ARG A 81 8.17 -2.24 6.45
C ARG A 81 7.22 -1.98 7.61
N ALA A 82 6.85 -0.71 7.84
CA ALA A 82 5.88 -0.34 8.86
C ALA A 82 4.49 -0.93 8.59
N ALA A 83 4.00 -0.91 7.35
CA ALA A 83 2.69 -1.44 6.99
C ALA A 83 2.59 -2.96 7.21
N LEU A 84 3.65 -3.71 6.90
CA LEU A 84 3.69 -5.15 7.16
C LEU A 84 3.63 -5.46 8.66
N GLU A 85 4.37 -4.68 9.48
CA GLU A 85 4.48 -4.85 10.93
C GLU A 85 3.33 -4.23 11.73
N CYS A 86 2.49 -3.40 11.10
CA CYS A 86 1.38 -2.70 11.75
C CYS A 86 0.28 -3.66 12.19
N ASP A 87 -0.11 -3.56 13.47
CA ASP A 87 -1.19 -4.33 14.09
C ASP A 87 -2.57 -3.69 13.93
N LEU A 88 -2.61 -2.41 13.58
CA LEU A 88 -3.84 -1.67 13.35
C LEU A 88 -4.39 -1.90 11.92
N PRO A 89 -5.72 -1.84 11.73
CA PRO A 89 -6.35 -2.07 10.43
C PRO A 89 -6.22 -0.85 9.52
N ILE A 90 -4.99 -0.50 9.11
CA ILE A 90 -4.76 0.59 8.15
C ILE A 90 -5.40 0.29 6.78
N ALA A 91 -5.73 1.34 6.04
CA ALA A 91 -6.50 1.26 4.80
C ALA A 91 -5.68 0.71 3.62
N GLY A 92 -4.38 1.03 3.56
CA GLY A 92 -3.50 0.62 2.48
C GLY A 92 -2.08 1.14 2.63
N CYS A 93 -1.21 0.75 1.71
CA CYS A 93 0.16 1.25 1.63
C CYS A 93 0.54 1.63 0.18
N VAL A 94 1.26 2.74 0.02
CA VAL A 94 1.73 3.27 -1.27
C VAL A 94 3.26 3.30 -1.28
N VAL A 95 3.85 2.66 -2.28
CA VAL A 95 5.30 2.53 -2.47
C VAL A 95 5.66 3.06 -3.86
N LEU A 96 6.33 4.21 -3.93
CA LEU A 96 6.68 4.86 -5.19
C LEU A 96 8.19 4.89 -5.39
N SER A 97 8.67 4.52 -6.57
CA SER A 97 10.09 4.55 -6.95
C SER A 97 11.01 3.93 -5.89
N SER A 98 10.64 2.76 -5.36
CA SER A 98 11.23 2.17 -4.15
C SER A 98 11.29 0.64 -4.21
N TRP A 99 11.61 0.00 -3.09
CA TRP A 99 11.69 -1.44 -2.91
C TRP A 99 11.14 -1.86 -1.54
N VAL A 100 10.64 -3.08 -1.46
CA VAL A 100 10.12 -3.69 -0.24
C VAL A 100 11.10 -4.75 0.26
N GLY A 101 11.54 -4.61 1.51
CA GLY A 101 12.33 -5.63 2.19
C GLY A 101 11.44 -6.66 2.88
N HIS A 102 11.99 -7.83 3.18
CA HIS A 102 11.31 -8.82 4.01
C HIS A 102 10.85 -8.23 5.34
N PRO A 103 9.66 -8.58 5.87
CA PRO A 103 9.21 -8.17 7.20
C PRO A 103 10.11 -8.76 8.30
N ALA A 104 10.08 -8.17 9.51
CA ALA A 104 10.74 -8.77 10.66
C ALA A 104 10.07 -10.10 11.01
N ALA A 105 10.71 -10.93 11.83
CA ALA A 105 10.13 -12.21 12.26
C ALA A 105 8.73 -12.00 12.87
N GLY A 106 7.71 -12.67 12.31
CA GLY A 106 6.30 -12.51 12.74
C GLY A 106 5.62 -11.21 12.26
N GLY A 107 6.20 -10.53 11.26
CA GLY A 107 5.82 -9.20 10.80
C GLY A 107 4.87 -9.14 9.60
N VAL A 108 4.08 -10.18 9.31
CA VAL A 108 2.87 -10.02 8.48
C VAL A 108 1.68 -10.20 9.41
N LYS A 109 1.04 -9.09 9.76
CA LYS A 109 -0.10 -9.12 10.70
C LYS A 109 -1.43 -9.34 9.98
N ARG A 110 -1.59 -8.76 8.79
CA ARG A 110 -2.87 -8.70 8.08
C ARG A 110 -2.67 -8.57 6.57
N ARG A 111 -3.64 -9.07 5.78
CA ARG A 111 -3.77 -8.74 4.35
C ARG A 111 -4.11 -7.25 4.20
N LEU A 112 -3.49 -6.59 3.23
CA LEU A 112 -3.55 -5.15 3.01
C LEU A 112 -3.47 -4.84 1.51
N PRO A 113 -4.19 -3.82 1.01
CA PRO A 113 -3.96 -3.25 -0.31
C PRO A 113 -2.63 -2.50 -0.39
N PHE A 114 -1.84 -2.77 -1.43
CA PHE A 114 -0.61 -2.07 -1.77
C PHE A 114 -0.72 -1.47 -3.16
N PHE A 115 -0.22 -0.25 -3.31
CA PHE A 115 0.11 0.36 -4.59
C PHE A 115 1.63 0.41 -4.74
N VAL A 116 2.15 -0.13 -5.84
CA VAL A 116 3.56 -0.08 -6.18
C VAL A 116 3.69 0.58 -7.56
N GLY A 117 4.18 1.82 -7.56
CA GLY A 117 4.41 2.63 -8.78
C GLY A 117 5.90 2.85 -9.02
N HIS A 118 6.36 2.69 -10.26
CA HIS A 118 7.79 2.83 -10.56
C HIS A 118 8.08 3.31 -11.99
N GLY A 119 9.05 4.22 -12.15
CA GLY A 119 9.52 4.66 -13.46
C GLY A 119 10.45 3.65 -14.13
N GLU A 120 10.21 3.29 -15.39
CA GLU A 120 11.03 2.29 -16.10
C GLU A 120 12.45 2.77 -16.40
N ALA A 121 12.67 4.09 -16.42
CA ALA A 121 13.94 4.72 -16.68
C ALA A 121 14.64 5.22 -15.39
N ASP A 122 14.23 4.73 -14.21
CA ASP A 122 14.80 5.11 -12.92
C ASP A 122 16.28 4.71 -12.82
N PRO A 123 17.22 5.69 -12.77
CA PRO A 123 18.65 5.41 -12.72
C PRO A 123 19.15 5.14 -11.28
N MET A 124 18.33 5.35 -10.26
CA MET A 124 18.71 5.28 -8.85
C MET A 124 18.24 3.97 -8.21
N VAL A 125 16.98 3.60 -8.47
CA VAL A 125 16.35 2.38 -8.00
C VAL A 125 15.84 1.61 -9.22
N PRO A 126 16.57 0.59 -9.70
CA PRO A 126 16.18 -0.14 -10.89
C PRO A 126 14.77 -0.74 -10.79
N ALA A 127 13.95 -0.63 -11.85
CA ALA A 127 12.55 -1.09 -11.87
C ALA A 127 12.38 -2.59 -11.54
N VAL A 128 13.42 -3.40 -11.72
CA VAL A 128 13.42 -4.81 -11.30
C VAL A 128 13.21 -4.98 -9.78
N LEU A 129 13.66 -4.02 -8.97
CA LEU A 129 13.42 -4.02 -7.52
C LEU A 129 11.95 -3.80 -7.18
N ALA A 130 11.24 -2.97 -7.95
CA ALA A 130 9.80 -2.76 -7.81
C ALA A 130 9.01 -4.02 -8.19
N LYS A 131 9.38 -4.67 -9.31
CA LYS A 131 8.74 -5.93 -9.73
C LYS A 131 8.88 -7.03 -8.69
N LYS A 132 10.05 -7.12 -8.05
CA LYS A 132 10.31 -8.05 -6.95
C LYS A 132 9.58 -7.72 -5.66
N SER A 133 9.37 -6.43 -5.42
CA SER A 133 8.52 -5.96 -4.31
C SER A 133 7.07 -6.42 -4.51
N ASP A 134 6.55 -6.34 -5.73
CA ASP A 134 5.25 -6.89 -6.11
C ASP A 134 5.20 -8.42 -5.89
N ASP A 135 6.22 -9.17 -6.34
CA ASP A 135 6.29 -10.63 -6.13
C ASP A 135 6.31 -11.00 -4.64
N LEU A 136 7.14 -10.30 -3.84
CA LEU A 136 7.23 -10.50 -2.39
C LEU A 136 5.89 -10.22 -1.72
N LEU A 137 5.28 -9.06 -1.96
CA LEU A 137 4.00 -8.69 -1.35
C LEU A 137 2.89 -9.67 -1.69
N ARG A 138 2.80 -10.13 -2.95
CA ARG A 138 1.84 -11.17 -3.35
C ARG A 138 2.13 -12.51 -2.67
N SER A 139 3.39 -12.90 -2.56
CA SER A 139 3.79 -14.14 -1.86
C SER A 139 3.41 -14.13 -0.37
N LEU A 140 3.35 -12.95 0.24
CA LEU A 140 2.91 -12.73 1.62
C LEU A 140 1.37 -12.60 1.74
N GLY A 141 0.62 -12.73 0.63
CA GLY A 141 -0.84 -12.74 0.62
C GLY A 141 -1.52 -11.37 0.52
N HIS A 142 -0.79 -10.33 0.12
CA HIS A 142 -1.35 -8.98 -0.05
C HIS A 142 -1.99 -8.75 -1.43
N ASP A 143 -2.88 -7.78 -1.49
CA ASP A 143 -3.45 -7.29 -2.74
C ASP A 143 -2.53 -6.19 -3.28
N VAL A 144 -2.01 -6.36 -4.48
CA VAL A 144 -1.04 -5.42 -5.05
C VAL A 144 -1.55 -4.87 -6.38
N THR A 145 -1.63 -3.55 -6.47
CA THR A 145 -1.74 -2.79 -7.72
C THR A 145 -0.33 -2.38 -8.13
N PHE A 146 0.23 -3.04 -9.15
CA PHE A 146 1.57 -2.78 -9.66
C PHE A 146 1.50 -2.01 -10.98
N ARG A 147 2.21 -0.89 -11.07
CA ARG A 147 2.24 0.00 -12.24
C ARG A 147 3.67 0.41 -12.56
N THR A 148 4.00 0.41 -13.85
CA THR A 148 5.25 0.97 -14.35
C THR A 148 4.97 2.06 -15.38
N TYR A 149 5.83 3.06 -15.43
CA TYR A 149 5.66 4.23 -16.28
C TYR A 149 6.85 4.42 -17.21
N ALA A 150 6.60 4.27 -18.52
CA ALA A 150 7.64 4.34 -19.54
C ALA A 150 8.27 5.74 -19.61
N GLY A 151 9.61 5.80 -19.68
CA GLY A 151 10.37 7.05 -19.78
C GLY A 151 10.42 7.89 -18.50
N VAL A 152 9.78 7.46 -17.42
CA VAL A 152 9.86 8.11 -16.11
C VAL A 152 11.12 7.63 -15.38
N GLY A 153 11.91 8.58 -14.89
CA GLY A 153 13.12 8.33 -14.10
C GLY A 153 12.83 8.12 -12.61
N HIS A 154 13.76 8.54 -11.74
CA HIS A 154 13.52 8.60 -10.29
C HIS A 154 12.64 9.81 -9.92
N SER A 155 11.39 9.78 -10.38
CA SER A 155 10.41 10.87 -10.28
C SER A 155 8.99 10.31 -10.44
N CYS A 156 8.00 11.19 -10.60
CA CYS A 156 6.63 10.82 -10.93
C CYS A 156 6.13 11.59 -12.16
N ASN A 157 5.09 11.07 -12.81
CA ASN A 157 4.36 11.76 -13.88
C ASN A 157 2.86 11.88 -13.52
N MET A 158 2.09 12.57 -14.37
CA MET A 158 0.65 12.75 -14.12
C MET A 158 -0.14 11.45 -14.15
N GLU A 159 0.26 10.49 -14.99
CA GLU A 159 -0.38 9.18 -15.07
C GLU A 159 -0.24 8.41 -13.74
N GLU A 160 0.95 8.43 -13.13
CA GLU A 160 1.19 7.83 -11.82
C GLU A 160 0.38 8.51 -10.72
N LEU A 161 0.24 9.83 -10.77
CA LEU A 161 -0.55 10.58 -9.80
C LEU A 161 -2.06 10.30 -9.94
N ASP A 162 -2.55 10.08 -11.16
CA ASP A 162 -3.93 9.69 -11.40
C ASP A 162 -4.23 8.28 -10.88
N ASP A 163 -3.37 7.30 -11.19
CA ASP A 163 -3.47 5.94 -10.66
C ASP A 163 -3.36 5.90 -9.13
N LEU A 164 -2.47 6.71 -8.55
CA LEU A 164 -2.35 6.86 -7.10
C LEU A 164 -3.63 7.45 -6.49
N LYS A 165 -4.19 8.49 -7.10
CA LYS A 165 -5.44 9.10 -6.64
C LYS A 165 -6.56 8.07 -6.64
N ASP A 166 -6.71 7.29 -7.71
CA ASP A 166 -7.74 6.26 -7.80
C ASP A 166 -7.55 5.18 -6.72
N PHE A 167 -6.31 4.74 -6.48
CA PHE A 167 -6.00 3.82 -5.37
C PHE A 167 -6.35 4.39 -3.99
N LEU A 168 -6.03 5.66 -3.74
CA LEU A 168 -6.34 6.33 -2.47
C LEU A 168 -7.85 6.45 -2.26
N VAL A 169 -8.59 6.78 -3.31
CA VAL A 169 -10.05 6.80 -3.30
C VAL A 169 -10.57 5.40 -2.94
N ASP A 170 -10.14 4.34 -3.63
CA ASP A 170 -10.59 2.97 -3.35
C ASP A 170 -10.27 2.49 -1.92
N CYS A 171 -9.14 2.93 -1.35
CA CYS A 171 -8.73 2.57 0.01
C CYS A 171 -9.50 3.35 1.08
N LEU A 172 -9.74 4.63 0.85
CA LEU A 172 -10.27 5.56 1.86
C LEU A 172 -11.75 5.84 1.71
N GLU A 173 -12.35 5.52 0.56
CA GLU A 173 -13.79 5.57 0.39
C GLU A 173 -14.43 4.82 1.52
N ASP A 174 -15.46 5.43 2.11
CA ASP A 174 -16.32 4.73 3.03
C ASP A 174 -17.00 3.58 2.28
N LYS A 175 -16.36 2.41 2.33
CA LYS A 175 -17.06 1.13 2.34
C LYS A 175 -17.82 1.01 3.66
N ALA A 176 -18.58 2.05 4.03
CA ALA A 176 -19.26 2.24 5.30
C ALA A 176 -19.87 0.92 5.77
N ALA A 177 -20.00 0.71 7.08
CA ALA A 177 -21.01 -0.22 7.56
C ALA A 177 -22.27 0.00 6.72
N LEU A 178 -22.82 -1.06 6.14
CA LEU A 178 -24.01 -0.89 5.32
C LEU A 178 -25.02 -0.10 6.16
N PRO A 179 -25.74 0.87 5.56
CA PRO A 179 -26.82 1.51 6.29
C PRO A 179 -27.70 0.42 6.90
N PRO A 180 -28.41 0.60 8.02
CA PRO A 180 -29.33 -0.43 8.52
C PRO A 180 -30.17 -1.02 7.37
N MET A 181 -30.41 -2.33 7.37
CA MET A 181 -31.02 -3.03 6.22
C MET A 181 -32.30 -2.32 5.71
N GLU A 182 -33.06 -1.73 6.62
CA GLU A 182 -34.25 -0.93 6.33
C GLU A 182 -33.94 0.36 5.53
N GLU A 183 -32.91 1.11 5.92
CA GLU A 183 -32.46 2.30 5.21
C GLU A 183 -31.84 1.94 3.85
N ALA A 184 -31.03 0.89 3.79
CA ALA A 184 -30.45 0.42 2.53
C ALA A 184 -31.52 -0.08 1.55
N ALA A 185 -32.51 -0.85 2.01
CA ALA A 185 -33.64 -1.29 1.19
C ALA A 185 -34.54 -0.13 0.74
N SER A 186 -34.54 0.99 1.48
CA SER A 186 -35.30 2.19 1.13
C SER A 186 -34.71 2.97 -0.06
N LEU A 187 -33.42 2.78 -0.37
CA LEU A 187 -32.72 3.48 -1.46
C LEU A 187 -33.41 3.31 -2.83
N SER A 188 -33.18 4.26 -3.74
CA SER A 188 -33.63 4.10 -5.12
C SER A 188 -32.88 2.95 -5.80
N ALA A 189 -33.48 2.31 -6.82
CA ALA A 189 -32.84 1.20 -7.54
C ALA A 189 -31.44 1.56 -8.07
N GLY A 190 -31.24 2.81 -8.53
CA GLY A 190 -29.94 3.31 -8.98
C GLY A 190 -28.89 3.39 -7.86
N LYS A 191 -29.27 3.95 -6.70
CA LYS A 191 -28.38 4.02 -5.52
C LYS A 191 -28.07 2.64 -4.96
N LEU A 192 -29.06 1.75 -4.94
CA LEU A 192 -28.93 0.37 -4.49
C LEU A 192 -27.97 -0.42 -5.40
N LYS A 193 -28.06 -0.23 -6.71
CA LYS A 193 -27.14 -0.83 -7.69
C LYS A 193 -25.71 -0.33 -7.50
N GLN A 194 -25.51 0.98 -7.30
CA GLN A 194 -24.18 1.54 -7.00
C GLN A 194 -23.59 0.97 -5.71
N LEU A 195 -24.40 0.85 -4.65
CA LEU A 195 -23.98 0.26 -3.39
C LEU A 195 -23.58 -1.22 -3.54
N LEU A 196 -24.35 -2.02 -4.28
CA LEU A 196 -24.03 -3.44 -4.51
C LEU A 196 -22.74 -3.61 -5.33
N VAL A 197 -22.57 -2.81 -6.39
CA VAL A 197 -21.37 -2.83 -7.23
C VAL A 197 -20.14 -2.38 -6.44
N SER A 198 -20.25 -1.35 -5.61
CA SER A 198 -19.13 -0.91 -4.75
C SER A 198 -18.74 -1.93 -3.67
N ARG A 199 -19.59 -2.94 -3.42
CA ARG A 199 -19.30 -4.09 -2.55
C ARG A 199 -18.95 -5.37 -3.30
N GLY A 200 -18.72 -5.29 -4.61
CA GLY A 200 -18.34 -6.43 -5.43
C GLY A 200 -19.46 -7.45 -5.66
N VAL A 201 -20.72 -7.06 -5.45
CA VAL A 201 -21.87 -7.92 -5.72
C VAL A 201 -22.26 -7.81 -7.19
N ASP A 202 -22.27 -8.94 -7.89
CA ASP A 202 -22.76 -9.01 -9.27
C ASP A 202 -24.28 -8.73 -9.31
N VAL A 203 -24.66 -7.68 -10.05
CA VAL A 203 -26.04 -7.23 -10.25
C VAL A 203 -26.57 -7.57 -11.65
N THR A 204 -25.85 -8.40 -12.41
CA THR A 204 -26.28 -8.85 -13.72
C THR A 204 -27.59 -9.62 -13.61
N GLY A 205 -28.58 -9.28 -14.44
CA GLY A 205 -29.90 -9.92 -14.43
C GLY A 205 -30.90 -9.38 -13.39
N CYS A 206 -30.52 -8.41 -12.54
CA CYS A 206 -31.50 -7.71 -11.69
C CYS A 206 -32.32 -6.74 -12.53
N LEU A 207 -33.62 -7.02 -12.69
CA LEU A 207 -34.54 -6.22 -13.51
C LEU A 207 -35.38 -5.27 -12.64
N GLU A 208 -35.64 -5.66 -11.40
CA GLU A 208 -36.46 -4.90 -10.47
C GLU A 208 -35.72 -4.54 -9.18
N LYS A 209 -36.23 -3.54 -8.44
CA LYS A 209 -35.66 -3.15 -7.14
C LYS A 209 -35.66 -4.34 -6.14
N GLY A 210 -36.66 -5.23 -6.23
CA GLY A 210 -36.75 -6.43 -5.40
C GLY A 210 -35.52 -7.32 -5.53
N ASP A 211 -35.04 -7.55 -6.76
CA ASP A 211 -33.86 -8.39 -7.03
C ASP A 211 -32.60 -7.81 -6.39
N LEU A 212 -32.47 -6.48 -6.43
CA LEU A 212 -31.35 -5.76 -5.81
C LEU A 212 -31.44 -5.84 -4.27
N VAL A 213 -32.65 -5.78 -3.68
CA VAL A 213 -32.84 -5.94 -2.23
C VAL A 213 -32.53 -7.37 -1.78
N GLU A 214 -32.87 -8.40 -2.57
CA GLU A 214 -32.47 -9.78 -2.26
C GLU A 214 -30.95 -9.96 -2.28
N LYS A 215 -30.27 -9.38 -3.28
CA LYS A 215 -28.79 -9.38 -3.31
C LYS A 215 -28.18 -8.60 -2.15
N LEU A 216 -28.82 -7.50 -1.74
CA LEU A 216 -28.38 -6.69 -0.60
C LEU A 216 -28.34 -7.49 0.71
N LYS A 217 -29.25 -8.45 0.92
CA LYS A 217 -29.24 -9.32 2.13
C LYS A 217 -27.96 -10.14 2.26
N SER A 218 -27.26 -10.44 1.17
CA SER A 218 -25.99 -11.17 1.22
C SER A 218 -24.83 -10.36 1.82
N LEU A 219 -25.03 -9.06 2.01
CA LEU A 219 -24.03 -8.14 2.56
C LEU A 219 -24.19 -7.91 4.07
N TYR A 220 -25.28 -8.36 4.71
CA TYR A 220 -25.54 -8.28 6.16
C TYR A 220 -25.42 -9.65 6.82
#